data_AF-A0A6B2XM06-F1
#
_entry.id   AF-A0A6B2XM06-F1
#
_cell.length_a   1.000
_cell.length_b   1.000
_cell.length_c   1.000
_cell.angle_alpha   90.00
_cell.angle_beta   90.00
_cell.angle_gamma   90.00
#
_symmetry.space_group_name_H-M   'P 1'
#
loop_
_entity.id
_entity.type
_entity.pdbx_description
1 polymer ?
#
loop_
_entity_poly.entity_id
_entity_poly.type
_entity_poly.pdbx_seq_one_letter_code
_entity_poly.pdbx_strand_id
1 'polypeptide(L)'
;MVRVPARPGPPLRFQLRPVAPSLRSFLATEAGGAVLLLVATVVALVWANSAWSGAYDDLWSATAGWHVGPWSFEMDLQHWV
;
A
#
# COMPACT_ATOMS: atom_id res chain seq x y z
N MET A 1 43.33 26.78 -35.61
CA MET A 1 43.17 26.64 -34.14
C MET A 1 41.99 27.48 -33.70
N VAL A 2 40.81 26.88 -33.49
CA VAL A 2 39.62 27.58 -32.97
C VAL A 2 39.54 27.30 -31.47
N ARG A 3 39.65 28.34 -30.64
CA ARG A 3 39.38 28.24 -29.19
C ARG A 3 37.87 28.33 -28.99
N VAL A 4 37.26 27.25 -28.51
CA VAL A 4 35.89 27.28 -28.02
C VAL A 4 35.86 28.15 -26.76
N PRO A 5 35.00 29.18 -26.65
CA PRO A 5 34.87 29.93 -25.40
C PRO A 5 34.20 29.02 -24.34
N ALA A 6 34.81 28.94 -23.16
CA ALA A 6 34.19 28.32 -22.01
C ALA A 6 32.94 29.13 -21.64
N ARG A 7 31.75 28.56 -21.79
CA ARG A 7 30.48 29.20 -21.44
C ARG A 7 30.38 29.32 -19.91
N PRO A 8 30.50 30.51 -19.30
CA PRO A 8 30.29 30.68 -17.88
C PRO A 8 28.79 30.91 -17.69
N GLY A 9 28.03 29.82 -17.61
CA GLY A 9 26.67 29.88 -17.07
C GLY A 9 26.75 30.02 -15.55
N PRO A 10 25.79 30.69 -14.89
CA PRO A 10 25.68 30.64 -13.44
C PRO A 10 25.58 29.18 -13.00
N PRO A 11 26.31 28.74 -11.95
CA PRO A 11 26.10 27.41 -11.41
C PRO A 11 24.62 27.29 -11.03
N LEU A 12 23.95 26.22 -11.45
CA LEU A 12 22.59 25.90 -11.02
C LEU A 12 22.59 25.89 -9.48
N ARG A 13 21.95 26.90 -8.87
CA ARG A 13 21.89 27.06 -7.41
C ARG A 13 20.95 26.08 -6.72
N PHE A 14 20.30 25.20 -7.49
CA PHE A 14 19.54 24.08 -6.96
C PHE A 14 20.52 22.95 -6.60
N GLN A 15 21.20 23.10 -5.48
CA GLN A 15 21.78 21.96 -4.79
C GLN A 15 20.62 21.10 -4.32
N LEU A 16 20.28 20.06 -5.10
CA LEU A 16 19.37 19.02 -4.65
C LEU A 16 20.00 18.40 -3.41
N ARG A 17 19.51 18.80 -2.24
CA ARG A 17 19.96 18.25 -0.97
C ARG A 17 19.74 16.75 -1.06
N PRO A 18 20.79 15.93 -0.87
CA PRO A 18 20.62 14.48 -0.85
C PRO A 18 19.58 14.13 0.21
N VAL A 19 18.61 13.28 -0.17
CA VAL A 19 17.64 12.72 0.77
C VAL A 19 18.39 12.12 1.95
N ALA A 20 17.98 12.45 3.17
CA ALA A 20 18.60 11.90 4.38
C ALA A 20 18.61 10.37 4.29
N PRO A 21 19.73 9.68 4.61
CA PRO A 21 19.83 8.22 4.48
C PRO A 21 18.69 7.47 5.20
N SER A 22 18.24 7.99 6.35
CA SER A 22 17.10 7.46 7.11
C SER A 22 15.76 7.56 6.38
N LEU A 23 15.52 8.68 5.69
CA LEU A 23 14.31 8.86 4.89
C LEU A 23 14.34 7.94 3.66
N ARG A 24 15.51 7.72 3.05
CA ARG A 24 15.65 6.77 1.94
C ARG A 24 15.36 5.33 2.37
N SER A 25 15.85 4.90 3.54
CA SER A 25 15.54 3.55 4.06
C SER A 25 14.08 3.41 4.46
N PHE A 26 13.48 4.45 5.04
CA PHE A 26 12.06 4.46 5.38
C PHE A 26 11.20 4.37 4.11
N LEU A 27 11.46 5.23 3.11
CA LEU A 27 10.75 5.20 1.83
C LEU A 27 10.94 3.89 1.07
N ALA A 28 12.10 3.24 1.17
CA ALA A 28 12.31 1.93 0.56
C ALA A 28 11.42 0.86 1.22
N THR A 29 11.30 0.87 2.55
CA THR A 29 10.42 -0.05 3.30
C THR A 29 8.94 0.29 3.11
N GLU A 30 8.59 1.57 3.18
CA GLU A 30 7.23 2.09 2.96
C GLU A 30 6.75 1.82 1.54
N ALA A 31 7.61 1.98 0.53
CA ALA A 31 7.31 1.59 -0.84
C ALA A 31 7.01 0.09 -0.95
N GLY A 32 7.72 -0.77 -0.20
CA GLY A 32 7.40 -2.19 -0.11
C GLY A 32 6.01 -2.45 0.45
N GLY A 33 5.64 -1.77 1.54
CA GLY A 33 4.31 -1.85 2.14
C GLY A 33 3.21 -1.32 1.22
N ALA A 34 3.45 -0.17 0.57
CA ALA A 34 2.51 0.43 -0.38
C ALA A 34 2.27 -0.48 -1.61
N VAL A 35 3.33 -1.09 -2.14
CA VAL A 35 3.21 -2.07 -3.24
C VAL A 35 2.45 -3.31 -2.78
N LEU A 36 2.73 -3.83 -1.59
CA LEU A 36 2.01 -4.98 -1.03
C LEU A 36 0.51 -4.67 -0.86
N LEU A 37 0.18 -3.52 -0.30
CA LEU A 37 -1.21 -3.06 -0.15
C LEU A 37 -1.89 -2.91 -1.50
N LEU A 38 -1.21 -2.29 -2.49
CA LEU A 38 -1.76 -2.14 -3.83
C LEU A 38 -2.06 -3.50 -4.49
N VAL A 39 -1.14 -4.46 -4.36
CA VAL A 39 -1.36 -5.83 -4.85
C VAL A 39 -2.55 -6.47 -4.14
N ALA A 40 -2.64 -6.36 -2.81
CA ALA A 40 -3.76 -6.89 -2.05
C ALA A 40 -5.09 -6.26 -2.49
N THR A 41 -5.14 -4.94 -2.72
CA THR A 41 -6.32 -4.25 -3.24
C THR A 41 -6.71 -4.75 -4.62
N VAL A 42 -5.76 -4.91 -5.55
CA VAL A 42 -6.05 -5.44 -6.88
C VAL A 42 -6.59 -6.87 -6.80
N VAL A 43 -5.99 -7.72 -5.96
CA VAL A 43 -6.47 -9.09 -5.73
C VAL A 43 -7.91 -9.08 -5.19
N ALA A 44 -8.20 -8.24 -4.19
CA ALA A 44 -9.54 -8.13 -3.63
C ALA A 44 -10.57 -7.67 -4.67
N LEU A 45 -10.24 -6.65 -5.48
CA LEU A 45 -11.12 -6.16 -6.55
C LEU A 45 -11.38 -7.22 -7.62
N VAL A 46 -10.33 -7.89 -8.09
CA VAL A 46 -10.47 -8.97 -9.08
C VAL A 46 -11.34 -10.09 -8.51
N TRP A 47 -11.10 -10.49 -7.26
CA TRP A 47 -11.86 -11.56 -6.62
C TRP A 47 -13.35 -11.20 -6.50
N ALA A 48 -13.68 -10.03 -5.95
CA ALA A 48 -15.06 -9.58 -5.76
C ALA A 48 -15.83 -9.38 -7.07
N ASN A 49 -15.15 -9.13 -8.20
CA ASN A 49 -15.77 -8.90 -9.51
C ASN A 49 -15.63 -10.10 -10.48
N SER A 50 -15.17 -11.25 -9.98
CA SER A 50 -14.98 -12.47 -10.79
C SER A 50 -16.13 -13.47 -10.63
N ALA A 51 -16.08 -14.58 -11.37
CA ALA A 51 -17.02 -15.70 -11.20
C ALA A 51 -16.95 -16.36 -9.81
N TRP A 52 -15.93 -16.05 -9.01
CA TRP A 52 -15.81 -16.50 -7.61
C TRP A 52 -16.24 -15.43 -6.59
N SER A 53 -16.98 -14.40 -7.02
CA SER A 53 -17.53 -13.37 -6.12
C SER A 53 -18.36 -13.98 -4.99
N GLY A 54 -19.07 -15.09 -5.24
CA GLY A 54 -19.80 -15.82 -4.20
C GLY A 54 -18.90 -16.26 -3.04
N ALA A 55 -17.66 -16.69 -3.30
CA ALA A 55 -16.72 -17.04 -2.24
C ALA A 55 -16.20 -15.81 -1.46
N TYR A 56 -16.17 -14.62 -2.09
CA TYR A 56 -15.87 -13.37 -1.41
C TYR A 56 -17.01 -12.99 -0.46
N ASP A 57 -18.25 -13.08 -0.93
CA ASP A 57 -19.44 -12.81 -0.13
C ASP A 57 -19.60 -13.82 1.01
N ASP A 58 -19.35 -15.11 0.76
CA ASP A 58 -19.37 -16.18 1.78
C ASP A 58 -18.32 -15.93 2.88
N LEU A 59 -17.14 -15.42 2.52
CA LEU A 59 -16.12 -15.05 3.50
C LEU A 59 -16.63 -13.92 4.40
N TRP A 60 -17.10 -12.82 3.82
CA TRP A 60 -17.51 -11.65 4.60
C TRP A 60 -18.78 -11.88 5.41
N SER A 61 -19.69 -12.74 4.94
CA SER A 61 -20.89 -13.14 5.66
C SER A 61 -20.66 -14.28 6.68
N ALA A 62 -19.45 -14.83 6.76
CA ALA A 62 -19.14 -15.88 7.72
C ALA A 62 -19.32 -15.38 9.15
N THR A 63 -20.19 -16.04 9.92
CA THR A 63 -20.46 -15.68 11.31
C THR A 63 -19.33 -16.14 12.23
N ALA A 64 -18.76 -15.21 13.00
CA ALA A 64 -17.79 -15.48 14.04
C ALA A 64 -18.23 -14.83 15.37
N GLY A 65 -17.92 -15.47 16.47
CA GLY A 65 -18.40 -15.03 17.77
C GLY A 65 -17.82 -15.80 18.94
N TRP A 66 -18.22 -15.38 20.15
CA TRP A 66 -17.87 -16.07 21.38
C TRP A 66 -19.11 -16.39 22.20
N HIS A 67 -19.04 -17.49 22.94
CA HIS A 67 -20.09 -17.95 23.84
C HIS A 67 -19.52 -18.14 25.24
N VAL A 68 -20.15 -17.51 26.25
CA VAL A 68 -19.74 -17.60 27.65
C VAL A 68 -20.99 -17.78 28.52
N GLY A 69 -21.26 -19.01 28.95
CA GLY A 69 -22.44 -19.33 29.76
C GLY A 69 -23.74 -19.00 29.00
N PRO A 70 -24.65 -18.17 29.53
CA PRO A 70 -25.88 -17.79 28.82
C PRO A 70 -25.66 -16.67 27.78
N TRP A 71 -24.48 -16.05 27.75
CA TRP A 71 -24.20 -14.93 26.85
C TRP A 71 -23.62 -15.44 25.54
N SER A 72 -24.20 -14.98 24.44
CA SER A 72 -23.70 -15.19 23.08
C SER A 72 -23.52 -13.83 22.41
N PHE A 73 -22.42 -13.70 21.67
CA PHE A 73 -22.19 -12.56 20.79
C PHE A 73 -21.66 -13.08 19.47
N GLU A 74 -22.44 -12.88 18.42
CA GLU A 74 -22.18 -13.36 17.07
C GLU A 74 -22.41 -12.23 16.10
N MET A 75 -21.50 -12.09 15.14
CA MET A 75 -21.63 -11.18 14.00
C MET A 75 -20.85 -11.76 12.82
N ASP A 76 -21.16 -11.31 11.62
CA ASP A 76 -20.35 -11.69 10.46
C ASP A 76 -18.95 -11.03 10.50
N LEU A 77 -18.02 -11.54 9.70
CA LEU A 77 -16.65 -11.01 9.62
C LEU A 77 -16.62 -9.55 9.19
N GLN A 78 -17.58 -9.09 8.39
CA GLN A 78 -17.65 -7.70 7.94
C GLN A 78 -17.93 -6.73 9.09
N HIS A 79 -18.73 -7.12 10.07
CA HIS A 79 -19.01 -6.31 11.26
C HIS A 79 -17.84 -6.31 12.27
N TRP A 80 -16.96 -7.32 12.24
CA TRP A 80 -15.80 -7.41 13.14
C TRP A 80 -14.66 -6.44 12.77
N VAL A 81 -14.44 -6.18 11.48
CA VAL A 81 -13.32 -5.38 10.95
C VAL A 81 -13.65 -3.90 10.92
#